data_AF-A0A519PQV3-F1
#
_entry.id   AF-A0A519PQV3-F1
#
_cell.length_a   1.000
_cell.length_b   1.000
_cell.length_c   1.000
_cell.angle_alpha   90.00
_cell.angle_beta   90.00
_cell.angle_gamma   90.00
#
_symmetry.space_group_name_H-M   'P 1'
#
loop_
_entity.id
_entity.type
_entity.pdbx_description
1 polymer ?
#
loop_
_entity_poly.entity_id
_entity_poly.type
_entity_poly.pdbx_seq_one_letter_code
_entity_poly.pdbx_strand_id
1 'polypeptide(L)'
;VLERAWKDAPSFAAAACSASPMWAANATTVTPSADAADGRVHFTPANLITNLHRSLEHQQTKRALDALFPDTSRFAVHDALPSVAHLADEGAANHVRLCAEHGAAGVNLLVWGREAFEPWDGLYPARQTREASQAVARRHEASGVVLAQQSKAAIAGGTFHNDVVCVGALETLFFHDLAFEDTGGTQDAIRRAADGLFEPIFVEVSSADLPLADAISSYLFNSMLVQIPGEDRLTLICPTETRDNTRSHAVAQGLAASNGPIGRVQYVDVRQSMRNGGGPACLRLRVVLNDAELAATNPAMRLTDALHGRLADWAGRWYRDELRPGDLADPDLLDESRGALDELTAILKLGTDFYPFQRV
;
A
#
# COMPACT_ATOMS: atom_id res chain seq x y z
N VAL A 1 -23.76 3.94 23.74
CA VAL A 1 -23.64 4.26 22.29
C VAL A 1 -23.46 2.99 21.48
N LEU A 2 -22.47 2.15 21.80
CA LEU A 2 -22.19 0.87 21.12
C LEU A 2 -23.46 0.01 20.90
N GLU A 3 -24.18 -0.33 21.97
CA GLU A 3 -25.42 -1.13 21.89
C GLU A 3 -26.46 -0.52 20.93
N ARG A 4 -26.70 0.80 21.05
CA ARG A 4 -27.64 1.51 20.16
C ARG A 4 -27.18 1.50 18.71
N ALA A 5 -25.87 1.69 18.45
CA ALA A 5 -25.33 1.67 17.10
C ALA A 5 -25.54 0.31 16.42
N TRP A 6 -25.28 -0.79 17.14
CA TRP A 6 -25.50 -2.14 16.63
C TRP A 6 -26.97 -2.50 16.45
N LYS A 7 -27.87 -1.92 17.26
CA LYS A 7 -29.32 -2.09 17.12
C LYS A 7 -29.93 -1.27 15.99
N ASP A 8 -29.59 0.01 15.92
CA ASP A 8 -30.27 0.99 15.09
C ASP A 8 -29.61 1.14 13.71
N ALA A 9 -28.29 0.91 13.61
CA ALA A 9 -27.50 1.09 12.38
C ALA A 9 -26.28 0.12 12.31
N PRO A 10 -26.49 -1.21 12.29
CA PRO A 10 -25.41 -2.20 12.36
C PRO A 10 -24.35 -2.06 11.26
N SER A 11 -24.72 -1.61 10.05
CA SER A 11 -23.75 -1.39 8.96
C SER A 11 -22.76 -0.25 9.25
N PHE A 12 -23.21 0.81 9.94
CA PHE A 12 -22.32 1.89 10.38
C PHE A 12 -21.46 1.45 11.56
N ALA A 13 -22.01 0.67 12.49
CA ALA A 13 -21.26 0.09 13.59
C ALA A 13 -20.13 -0.81 13.08
N ALA A 14 -20.44 -1.72 12.14
CA ALA A 14 -19.45 -2.60 11.52
C ALA A 14 -18.35 -1.82 10.78
N ALA A 15 -18.70 -0.75 10.07
CA ALA A 15 -17.73 0.08 9.37
C ALA A 15 -16.71 0.75 10.32
N ALA A 16 -17.10 1.08 11.55
CA ALA A 16 -16.22 1.65 12.57
C ALA A 16 -15.32 0.61 13.26
N CYS A 17 -15.53 -0.68 13.02
CA CYS A 17 -14.79 -1.78 13.67
C CYS A 17 -13.83 -2.52 12.72
N SER A 18 -13.64 -2.04 11.49
CA SER A 18 -12.74 -2.69 10.53
C SER A 18 -11.26 -2.54 10.93
N ALA A 19 -10.49 -3.62 10.78
CA ALA A 19 -9.04 -3.62 10.90
C ALA A 19 -8.33 -3.20 9.59
N SER A 20 -9.05 -2.61 8.63
CA SER A 20 -8.51 -2.15 7.34
C SER A 20 -7.25 -1.26 7.39
N PRO A 21 -6.96 -0.46 8.46
CA PRO A 21 -5.68 0.23 8.57
C PRO A 21 -4.44 -0.67 8.47
N MET A 22 -4.59 -1.99 8.66
CA MET A 22 -3.49 -2.95 8.49
C MET A 22 -2.91 -2.95 7.06
N TRP A 23 -3.68 -2.54 6.06
CA TRP A 23 -3.21 -2.43 4.67
C TRP A 23 -2.48 -1.10 4.45
N ALA A 24 -1.25 -1.05 4.96
CA ALA A 24 -0.38 0.11 4.93
C ALA A 24 -0.05 0.63 3.52
N ALA A 25 -0.20 -0.19 2.47
CA ALA A 25 -0.04 0.26 1.08
C ALA A 25 -1.01 1.41 0.73
N ASN A 26 -2.17 1.46 1.37
CA ASN A 26 -3.15 2.51 1.13
C ASN A 26 -3.05 3.67 2.13
N ALA A 27 -2.15 3.60 3.11
CA ALA A 27 -2.10 4.60 4.18
C ALA A 27 -1.78 6.00 3.62
N THR A 28 -0.83 6.09 2.69
CA THR A 28 -0.31 7.35 2.15
C THR A 28 0.37 7.10 0.81
N THR A 29 0.46 8.15 -0.01
CA THR A 29 1.46 8.21 -1.09
C THR A 29 2.76 8.79 -0.53
N VAL A 30 3.92 8.30 -0.99
CA VAL A 30 5.25 8.70 -0.51
C VAL A 30 6.10 9.16 -1.67
N THR A 31 6.77 10.30 -1.53
CA THR A 31 7.81 10.77 -2.46
C THR A 31 9.13 10.90 -1.71
N PRO A 32 10.17 10.13 -2.06
CA PRO A 32 11.49 10.24 -1.44
C PRO A 32 12.11 11.61 -1.66
N SER A 33 13.05 12.00 -0.79
CA SER A 33 13.79 13.27 -0.90
C SER A 33 14.54 13.43 -2.21
N ALA A 34 14.99 12.33 -2.82
CA ALA A 34 15.63 12.33 -4.13
C ALA A 34 14.70 12.75 -5.29
N ASP A 35 13.38 12.72 -5.08
CA ASP A 35 12.37 13.03 -6.09
C ASP A 35 11.54 14.28 -5.75
N ALA A 36 11.81 14.94 -4.63
CA ALA A 36 11.08 16.13 -4.17
C ALA A 36 11.97 17.38 -4.29
N ALA A 37 11.41 18.48 -4.80
CA ALA A 37 12.17 19.70 -5.10
C ALA A 37 12.85 20.34 -3.87
N ASP A 38 12.29 20.16 -2.67
CA ASP A 38 12.82 20.71 -1.42
C ASP A 38 13.74 19.76 -0.65
N GLY A 39 13.98 18.56 -1.18
CA GLY A 39 14.84 17.54 -0.58
C GLY A 39 14.29 16.89 0.69
N ARG A 40 12.98 16.99 0.96
CA ARG A 40 12.32 16.28 2.06
C ARG A 40 11.60 15.02 1.56
N VAL A 41 11.31 14.09 2.45
CA VAL A 41 10.41 12.97 2.15
C VAL A 41 8.97 13.42 2.41
N HIS A 42 8.12 13.34 1.39
CA HIS A 42 6.75 13.82 1.44
C HIS A 42 5.76 12.67 1.61
N PHE A 43 4.74 12.88 2.45
CA PHE A 43 3.66 11.94 2.72
C PHE A 43 2.32 12.66 2.60
N THR A 44 1.40 12.13 1.78
CA THR A 44 0.00 12.55 1.79
C THR A 44 -0.87 11.33 2.11
N PRO A 45 -1.48 11.26 3.31
CA PRO A 45 -2.42 10.22 3.66
C PRO A 45 -3.55 10.12 2.63
N ALA A 46 -3.92 8.91 2.24
CA ALA A 46 -5.01 8.70 1.30
C ALA A 46 -6.35 8.92 2.00
N ASN A 47 -7.32 9.54 1.32
CA ASN A 47 -8.62 9.81 1.94
C ASN A 47 -9.58 8.60 1.90
N LEU A 48 -9.32 7.61 1.04
CA LEU A 48 -10.00 6.30 1.00
C LEU A 48 -11.53 6.38 0.96
N ILE A 49 -12.04 7.45 0.35
CA ILE A 49 -13.47 7.81 0.42
C ILE A 49 -14.40 6.83 -0.29
N THR A 50 -13.85 5.96 -1.14
CA THR A 50 -14.67 5.01 -1.88
C THR A 50 -15.30 3.97 -0.96
N ASN A 51 -14.69 3.68 0.19
CA ASN A 51 -15.21 2.74 1.18
C ASN A 51 -15.41 3.44 2.53
N LEU A 52 -16.64 3.41 3.06
CA LEU A 52 -16.98 4.09 4.32
C LEU A 52 -16.07 3.71 5.48
N HIS A 53 -15.78 2.42 5.66
CA HIS A 53 -14.94 1.95 6.77
C HIS A 53 -13.49 2.43 6.64
N ARG A 54 -13.03 2.69 5.42
CA ARG A 54 -11.66 3.17 5.14
C ARG A 54 -11.52 4.67 5.17
N SER A 55 -12.59 5.40 4.86
CA SER A 55 -12.57 6.86 4.89
C SER A 55 -12.38 7.44 6.31
N LEU A 56 -12.46 6.59 7.34
CA LEU A 56 -12.21 6.93 8.74
C LEU A 56 -10.70 6.91 9.10
N GLU A 57 -9.85 6.33 8.25
CA GLU A 57 -8.45 6.01 8.59
C GLU A 57 -7.56 7.26 8.61
N HIS A 58 -7.73 8.15 7.63
CA HIS A 58 -6.70 9.11 7.21
C HIS A 58 -6.24 10.08 8.32
N GLN A 59 -7.14 10.47 9.23
CA GLN A 59 -6.78 11.38 10.34
C GLN A 59 -5.86 10.69 11.36
N GLN A 60 -6.13 9.42 11.71
CA GLN A 60 -5.27 8.66 12.60
C GLN A 60 -3.98 8.24 11.89
N THR A 61 -4.06 7.91 10.60
CA THR A 61 -2.90 7.62 9.76
C THR A 61 -1.93 8.80 9.72
N LYS A 62 -2.42 10.04 9.58
CA LYS A 62 -1.58 11.23 9.66
C LYS A 62 -0.83 11.30 10.99
N ARG A 63 -1.52 11.08 12.12
CA ARG A 63 -0.88 11.09 13.44
C ARG A 63 0.18 10.00 13.59
N ALA A 64 -0.07 8.82 13.03
CA ALA A 64 0.91 7.74 12.99
C ALA A 64 2.16 8.15 12.18
N LEU A 65 1.98 8.82 11.05
CA LEU A 65 3.08 9.35 10.23
C LEU A 65 3.82 10.48 10.93
N ASP A 66 3.13 11.44 11.55
CA ASP A 66 3.74 12.53 12.34
C ASP A 66 4.59 11.95 13.49
N ALA A 67 4.08 10.90 14.16
CA ALA A 67 4.81 10.23 15.25
C ALA A 67 6.00 9.39 14.75
N LEU A 68 5.93 8.82 13.55
CA LEU A 68 7.02 8.05 12.95
C LEU A 68 8.11 8.95 12.35
N PHE A 69 7.72 10.08 11.78
CA PHE A 69 8.57 11.01 11.03
C PHE A 69 8.56 12.42 11.64
N PRO A 70 9.06 12.60 12.88
CA PRO A 70 8.87 13.83 13.65
C PRO A 70 9.73 15.02 13.20
N ASP A 71 10.84 14.78 12.48
CA ASP A 71 11.76 15.85 12.04
C ASP A 71 11.22 16.57 10.79
N THR A 72 10.54 17.71 11.01
CA THR A 72 9.93 18.51 9.93
C THR A 72 10.93 19.14 8.97
N SER A 73 12.24 19.14 9.29
CA SER A 73 13.29 19.57 8.37
C SER A 73 13.59 18.52 7.29
N ARG A 74 13.19 17.27 7.52
CA ARG A 74 13.40 16.11 6.64
C ARG A 74 12.11 15.53 6.10
N PHE A 75 11.01 15.70 6.83
CA PHE A 75 9.74 15.06 6.55
C PHE A 75 8.62 16.09 6.40
N ALA A 76 7.81 15.94 5.37
CA ALA A 76 6.60 16.73 5.15
C ALA A 76 5.38 15.81 5.15
N VAL A 77 4.70 15.71 6.29
CA VAL A 77 3.45 14.94 6.43
C VAL A 77 2.27 15.89 6.23
N HIS A 78 1.65 15.79 5.06
CA HIS A 78 0.49 16.61 4.67
C HIS A 78 -0.81 16.04 5.25
N ASP A 79 -1.89 16.84 5.19
CA ASP A 79 -3.24 16.32 5.38
C ASP A 79 -3.69 15.53 4.15
N ALA A 80 -4.63 14.61 4.32
CA ALA A 80 -5.27 13.94 3.19
C ALA A 80 -5.93 14.95 2.22
N LEU A 81 -6.12 14.56 0.96
CA LEU A 81 -6.95 15.33 0.05
C LEU A 81 -8.39 15.44 0.59
N PRO A 82 -9.13 16.53 0.30
CA PRO A 82 -10.52 16.68 0.71
C PRO A 82 -11.35 15.43 0.37
N SER A 83 -12.19 15.00 1.32
CA SER A 83 -12.96 13.76 1.21
C SER A 83 -14.18 13.90 0.29
N VAL A 84 -13.91 14.10 -1.00
CA VAL A 84 -14.92 14.25 -2.06
C VAL A 84 -14.59 13.37 -3.25
N ALA A 85 -15.60 12.80 -3.92
CA ALA A 85 -15.43 11.85 -5.02
C ALA A 85 -14.50 12.31 -6.16
N HIS A 86 -14.34 13.63 -6.34
CA HIS A 86 -13.44 14.20 -7.37
C HIS A 86 -11.96 14.10 -7.00
N LEU A 87 -11.63 13.83 -5.74
CA LEU A 87 -10.28 13.67 -5.22
C LEU A 87 -10.13 12.32 -4.52
N ALA A 88 -10.79 11.27 -5.03
CA ALA A 88 -10.68 9.94 -4.46
C ALA A 88 -9.25 9.40 -4.63
N ASP A 89 -8.62 9.06 -3.51
CA ASP A 89 -7.23 8.63 -3.41
C ASP A 89 -7.10 7.38 -2.54
N GLU A 90 -6.34 6.40 -3.02
CA GLU A 90 -6.06 5.13 -2.36
C GLU A 90 -4.56 4.91 -2.10
N GLY A 91 -3.74 5.95 -2.24
CA GLY A 91 -2.37 5.98 -1.75
C GLY A 91 -1.38 5.13 -2.57
N ALA A 92 -0.36 4.62 -1.90
CA ALA A 92 0.75 3.91 -2.54
C ALA A 92 0.38 2.58 -3.22
N ALA A 93 -0.82 2.03 -2.99
CA ALA A 93 -1.33 0.89 -3.76
C ALA A 93 -1.50 1.20 -5.25
N ASN A 94 -1.57 2.49 -5.61
CA ASN A 94 -1.60 2.98 -6.98
C ASN A 94 -0.30 3.72 -7.39
N HIS A 95 0.79 3.51 -6.66
CA HIS A 95 2.08 4.14 -6.92
C HIS A 95 3.19 3.11 -7.08
N VAL A 96 3.99 3.27 -8.14
CA VAL A 96 5.23 2.53 -8.35
C VAL A 96 6.35 3.54 -8.53
N ARG A 97 7.46 3.31 -7.84
CA ARG A 97 8.70 4.06 -8.04
C ARG A 97 9.74 3.17 -8.70
N LEU A 98 10.27 3.63 -9.84
CA LEU A 98 11.39 3.00 -10.53
C LEU A 98 12.64 3.89 -10.44
N CYS A 99 13.81 3.30 -10.31
CA CYS A 99 15.09 4.01 -10.14
C CYS A 99 16.28 3.08 -10.38
N ALA A 100 17.45 3.62 -10.74
CA ALA A 100 18.72 2.85 -10.77
C ALA A 100 19.05 2.26 -9.39
N GLU A 101 19.04 3.13 -8.37
CA GLU A 101 19.30 2.83 -6.97
C GLU A 101 18.31 3.59 -6.11
N HIS A 102 18.00 3.09 -4.92
CA HIS A 102 16.98 3.71 -4.07
C HIS A 102 17.24 5.20 -3.79
N GLY A 103 18.50 5.58 -3.53
CA GLY A 103 18.88 6.97 -3.24
C GLY A 103 19.00 7.90 -4.46
N ALA A 104 18.92 7.37 -5.68
CA ALA A 104 18.98 8.17 -6.91
C ALA A 104 17.59 8.71 -7.29
N ALA A 105 17.55 9.76 -8.12
CA ALA A 105 16.31 10.26 -8.70
C ALA A 105 15.58 9.16 -9.48
N GLY A 106 14.25 9.12 -9.36
CA GLY A 106 13.42 8.07 -9.93
C GLY A 106 12.24 8.56 -10.76
N VAL A 107 11.56 7.58 -11.36
CA VAL A 107 10.27 7.74 -12.05
C VAL A 107 9.15 7.36 -11.09
N ASN A 108 8.20 8.27 -10.91
CA ASN A 108 7.02 8.10 -10.07
C ASN A 108 5.79 7.80 -10.95
N LEU A 109 5.50 6.50 -11.14
CA LEU A 109 4.31 6.03 -11.84
C LEU A 109 3.10 6.09 -10.92
N LEU A 110 2.14 6.95 -11.24
CA LEU A 110 0.89 7.13 -10.53
C LEU A 110 -0.26 6.63 -11.40
N VAL A 111 -0.85 5.50 -11.00
CA VAL A 111 -1.89 4.82 -11.75
C VAL A 111 -3.26 5.31 -11.28
N TRP A 112 -4.20 5.53 -12.19
CA TRP A 112 -5.55 6.00 -11.87
C TRP A 112 -6.60 5.23 -12.67
N GLY A 113 -7.82 5.10 -12.13
CA GLY A 113 -8.87 4.34 -12.80
C GLY A 113 -9.81 5.20 -13.65
N ARG A 114 -10.16 6.39 -13.14
CA ARG A 114 -11.09 7.31 -13.80
C ARG A 114 -10.66 8.77 -13.68
N GLU A 115 -11.18 9.60 -14.57
CA GLU A 115 -11.18 11.04 -14.40
C GLU A 115 -12.37 11.46 -13.53
N ALA A 116 -12.20 12.51 -12.73
CA ALA A 116 -13.17 12.90 -11.71
C ALA A 116 -14.50 13.41 -12.30
N PHE A 117 -14.41 14.08 -13.45
CA PHE A 117 -15.52 14.73 -14.12
C PHE A 117 -16.20 13.85 -15.18
N GLU A 118 -15.66 12.66 -15.42
CA GLU A 118 -16.26 11.68 -16.32
C GLU A 118 -17.13 10.69 -15.53
N PRO A 119 -18.30 10.30 -16.06
CA PRO A 119 -19.10 9.25 -15.46
C PRO A 119 -18.34 7.92 -15.50
N TRP A 120 -18.50 7.12 -14.44
CA TRP A 120 -17.98 5.77 -14.36
C TRP A 120 -19.13 4.78 -14.23
N ASP A 121 -19.26 3.88 -15.21
CA ASP A 121 -20.32 2.88 -15.32
C ASP A 121 -19.82 1.43 -15.15
N GLY A 122 -18.55 1.26 -14.79
CA GLY A 122 -17.96 -0.05 -14.53
C GLY A 122 -18.62 -0.76 -13.34
N LEU A 123 -18.72 -2.08 -13.44
CA LEU A 123 -19.31 -2.94 -12.39
C LEU A 123 -18.67 -2.71 -11.01
N TYR A 124 -17.34 -2.57 -10.99
CA TYR A 124 -16.57 -2.19 -9.81
C TYR A 124 -16.16 -0.72 -9.89
N PRO A 125 -16.12 0.00 -8.76
CA PRO A 125 -15.75 1.42 -8.75
C PRO A 125 -14.26 1.60 -9.05
N ALA A 126 -13.93 2.55 -9.93
CA ALA A 126 -12.58 3.10 -10.03
C ALA A 126 -12.33 4.03 -8.83
N ARG A 127 -11.54 3.52 -7.87
CA ARG A 127 -11.32 4.17 -6.57
C ARG A 127 -10.32 5.33 -6.60
N GLN A 128 -9.42 5.33 -7.58
CA GLN A 128 -8.41 6.37 -7.77
C GLN A 128 -8.81 7.31 -8.91
N THR A 129 -8.79 8.61 -8.64
CA THR A 129 -8.98 9.66 -9.65
C THR A 129 -7.64 10.18 -10.19
N ARG A 130 -7.61 10.54 -11.47
CA ARG A 130 -6.45 11.22 -12.08
C ARG A 130 -6.10 12.51 -11.33
N GLU A 131 -7.13 13.24 -10.92
CA GLU A 131 -7.06 14.53 -10.24
C GLU A 131 -6.43 14.41 -8.86
N ALA A 132 -6.76 13.34 -8.11
CA ALA A 132 -6.09 13.04 -6.85
C ALA A 132 -4.60 12.77 -7.07
N SER A 133 -4.25 11.89 -8.01
CA SER A 133 -2.86 11.56 -8.33
C SER A 133 -2.06 12.80 -8.72
N GLN A 134 -2.64 13.68 -9.55
CA GLN A 134 -2.03 14.96 -9.91
C GLN A 134 -1.91 15.94 -8.73
N ALA A 135 -2.91 16.00 -7.85
CA ALA A 135 -2.89 16.88 -6.68
C ALA A 135 -1.78 16.46 -5.70
N VAL A 136 -1.62 15.16 -5.45
CA VAL A 136 -0.53 14.62 -4.63
C VAL A 136 0.83 14.91 -5.27
N ALA A 137 1.01 14.61 -6.56
CA ALA A 137 2.25 14.88 -7.27
C ALA A 137 2.67 16.35 -7.19
N ARG A 138 1.73 17.29 -7.39
CA ARG A 138 1.99 18.73 -7.25
C ARG A 138 2.35 19.12 -5.84
N ARG A 139 1.62 18.62 -4.84
CA ARG A 139 1.87 18.91 -3.42
C ARG A 139 3.24 18.40 -2.96
N HIS A 140 3.70 17.31 -3.54
CA HIS A 140 5.01 16.74 -3.25
C HIS A 140 6.13 17.39 -4.08
N GLU A 141 5.79 18.26 -5.04
CA GLU A 141 6.72 18.78 -6.05
C GLU A 141 7.54 17.63 -6.68
N ALA A 142 6.85 16.52 -6.96
CA ALA A 142 7.50 15.27 -7.36
C ALA A 142 8.05 15.36 -8.80
N SER A 143 9.29 14.89 -8.99
CA SER A 143 9.91 14.73 -10.30
C SER A 143 9.63 13.36 -10.93
N GLY A 144 9.87 13.25 -12.24
CA GLY A 144 9.75 11.98 -12.96
C GLY A 144 8.34 11.40 -12.97
N VAL A 145 7.30 12.24 -12.86
CA VAL A 145 5.91 11.80 -12.71
C VAL A 145 5.36 11.28 -14.03
N VAL A 146 4.86 10.04 -14.01
CA VAL A 146 4.12 9.42 -15.12
C VAL A 146 2.71 9.09 -14.62
N LEU A 147 1.68 9.56 -15.34
CA LEU A 147 0.29 9.23 -15.05
C LEU A 147 -0.19 8.20 -16.06
N ALA A 148 -0.63 7.03 -15.58
CA ALA A 148 -1.14 5.96 -16.43
C ALA A 148 -2.56 5.57 -16.01
N GLN A 149 -3.43 5.32 -16.99
CA GLN A 149 -4.76 4.80 -16.70
C GLN A 149 -4.68 3.29 -16.53
N GLN A 150 -5.22 2.78 -15.43
CA GLN A 150 -5.47 1.36 -15.22
C GLN A 150 -6.43 0.84 -16.29
N SER A 151 -6.19 -0.37 -16.80
CA SER A 151 -7.13 -1.00 -17.72
C SER A 151 -8.54 -1.08 -17.13
N LYS A 152 -9.54 -0.64 -17.89
CA LYS A 152 -10.96 -0.81 -17.53
C LYS A 152 -11.31 -2.29 -17.41
N ALA A 153 -10.70 -3.15 -18.22
CA ALA A 153 -10.88 -4.59 -18.14
C ALA A 153 -10.34 -5.18 -16.83
N ALA A 154 -9.17 -4.71 -16.36
CA ALA A 154 -8.63 -5.12 -15.07
C ALA A 154 -9.56 -4.73 -13.92
N ILE A 155 -10.04 -3.48 -13.90
CA ILE A 155 -10.98 -3.01 -12.87
C ILE A 155 -12.27 -3.84 -12.90
N ALA A 156 -12.85 -4.06 -14.09
CA ALA A 156 -14.04 -4.89 -14.25
C ALA A 156 -13.82 -6.35 -13.79
N GLY A 157 -12.60 -6.87 -13.88
CA GLY A 157 -12.21 -8.20 -13.38
C GLY A 157 -12.04 -8.29 -11.86
N GLY A 158 -12.08 -7.16 -11.14
CA GLY A 158 -11.94 -7.10 -9.68
C GLY A 158 -10.63 -6.46 -9.19
N THR A 159 -9.84 -5.88 -10.09
CA THR A 159 -8.60 -5.14 -9.74
C THR A 159 -8.97 -3.76 -9.19
N PHE A 160 -9.09 -3.63 -7.87
CA PHE A 160 -9.47 -2.37 -7.23
C PHE A 160 -8.29 -1.41 -6.98
N HIS A 161 -7.05 -1.91 -7.04
CA HIS A 161 -5.79 -1.15 -6.93
C HIS A 161 -4.75 -1.71 -7.91
N ASN A 162 -3.80 -0.87 -8.36
CA ASN A 162 -2.77 -1.26 -9.31
C ASN A 162 -1.84 -2.36 -8.78
N ASP A 163 -1.58 -2.37 -7.47
CA ASP A 163 -0.75 -3.40 -6.80
C ASP A 163 -1.36 -4.81 -6.83
N VAL A 164 -2.54 -5.02 -7.44
CA VAL A 164 -3.11 -6.34 -7.72
C VAL A 164 -2.71 -6.87 -9.11
N VAL A 165 -2.20 -6.02 -10.01
CA VAL A 165 -1.77 -6.39 -11.38
C VAL A 165 -0.40 -5.84 -11.78
N CYS A 166 0.24 -5.04 -10.94
CA CYS A 166 1.54 -4.43 -11.21
C CYS A 166 2.32 -4.13 -9.93
N VAL A 167 3.61 -4.48 -9.92
CA VAL A 167 4.57 -4.10 -8.88
C VAL A 167 5.91 -3.77 -9.52
N GLY A 168 6.65 -2.82 -8.96
CA GLY A 168 7.98 -2.50 -9.45
C GLY A 168 8.96 -2.24 -8.32
N ALA A 169 10.24 -2.44 -8.60
CA ALA A 169 11.35 -2.14 -7.71
C ALA A 169 12.62 -1.90 -8.54
N LEU A 170 13.40 -0.90 -8.14
CA LEU A 170 14.56 -0.44 -8.92
C LEU A 170 14.14 -0.20 -10.37
N GLU A 171 14.88 -0.73 -11.34
CA GLU A 171 14.61 -0.53 -12.76
C GLU A 171 13.46 -1.41 -13.27
N THR A 172 13.00 -2.38 -12.47
CA THR A 172 12.07 -3.43 -12.91
C THR A 172 10.61 -3.08 -12.63
N LEU A 173 9.77 -3.14 -13.68
CA LEU A 173 8.31 -3.13 -13.60
C LEU A 173 7.78 -4.51 -13.98
N PHE A 174 7.16 -5.20 -13.02
CA PHE A 174 6.52 -6.50 -13.21
C PHE A 174 5.00 -6.34 -13.24
N PHE A 175 4.36 -6.68 -14.36
CA PHE A 175 2.95 -6.39 -14.58
C PHE A 175 2.26 -7.38 -15.50
N HIS A 176 0.94 -7.46 -15.40
CA HIS A 176 0.07 -8.20 -16.30
C HIS A 176 -0.18 -7.40 -17.60
N ASP A 177 -0.35 -8.03 -18.75
CA ASP A 177 -0.59 -7.34 -20.04
C ASP A 177 -1.80 -6.37 -19.99
N LEU A 178 -2.86 -6.75 -19.28
CA LEU A 178 -4.02 -5.92 -18.92
C LEU A 178 -3.80 -4.93 -17.75
N ALA A 179 -2.58 -4.62 -17.31
CA ALA A 179 -2.40 -3.65 -16.23
C ALA A 179 -2.83 -2.25 -16.67
N PHE A 180 -2.43 -1.79 -17.86
CA PHE A 180 -2.68 -0.43 -18.32
C PHE A 180 -3.69 -0.41 -19.47
N GLU A 181 -4.44 0.69 -19.60
CA GLU A 181 -5.33 0.90 -20.74
C GLU A 181 -4.52 1.11 -22.04
N ASP A 182 -3.39 1.80 -21.94
CA ASP A 182 -2.40 1.98 -23.01
C ASP A 182 -0.99 1.56 -22.51
N THR A 183 -0.69 0.27 -22.62
CA THR A 183 0.60 -0.30 -22.19
C THR A 183 1.77 0.30 -22.96
N GLY A 184 1.65 0.46 -24.27
CA GLY A 184 2.72 1.04 -25.11
C GLY A 184 3.03 2.48 -24.73
N GLY A 185 2.00 3.33 -24.65
CA GLY A 185 2.16 4.73 -24.23
C GLY A 185 2.68 4.87 -22.80
N THR A 186 2.29 3.96 -21.91
CA THR A 186 2.81 3.92 -20.52
C THR A 186 4.29 3.58 -20.49
N GLN A 187 4.73 2.53 -21.19
CA GLN A 187 6.16 2.17 -21.27
C GLN A 187 6.99 3.30 -21.87
N ASP A 188 6.50 3.95 -22.93
CA ASP A 188 7.20 5.07 -23.57
C ASP A 188 7.28 6.30 -22.66
N ALA A 189 6.23 6.58 -21.88
CA ALA A 189 6.26 7.65 -20.89
C ALA A 189 7.28 7.37 -19.77
N ILE A 190 7.37 6.12 -19.31
CA ILE A 190 8.36 5.68 -18.33
C ILE A 190 9.77 5.82 -18.91
N ARG A 191 10.04 5.33 -20.13
CA ARG A 191 11.35 5.50 -20.80
C ARG A 191 11.75 6.96 -20.91
N ARG A 192 10.83 7.85 -21.33
CA ARG A 192 11.10 9.29 -21.40
C ARG A 192 11.40 9.91 -20.04
N ALA A 193 10.70 9.49 -18.99
CA ALA A 193 10.93 9.99 -17.63
C ALA A 193 12.23 9.45 -17.02
N ALA A 194 12.68 8.27 -17.46
CA ALA A 194 13.93 7.63 -17.05
C ALA A 194 15.15 8.03 -17.91
N ASP A 195 14.96 8.82 -18.97
CA ASP A 195 16.03 9.19 -19.91
C ASP A 195 17.19 9.88 -19.17
N GLY A 196 18.40 9.34 -19.37
CA GLY A 196 19.60 9.76 -18.65
C GLY A 196 19.69 9.36 -17.17
N LEU A 197 18.70 8.65 -16.62
CA LEU A 197 18.69 8.16 -15.24
C LEU A 197 18.96 6.65 -15.16
N PHE A 198 18.19 5.84 -15.90
CA PHE A 198 18.31 4.37 -15.95
C PHE A 198 17.53 3.80 -17.14
N GLU A 199 17.77 2.53 -17.48
CA GLU A 199 16.97 1.82 -18.49
C GLU A 199 15.88 0.97 -17.80
N PRO A 200 14.59 1.28 -17.98
CA PRO A 200 13.52 0.49 -17.38
C PRO A 200 13.46 -0.94 -17.94
N ILE A 201 13.32 -1.93 -17.06
CA ILE A 201 13.13 -3.34 -17.41
C ILE A 201 11.66 -3.70 -17.24
N PHE A 202 10.98 -3.98 -18.35
CA PHE A 202 9.57 -4.38 -18.36
C PHE A 202 9.45 -5.90 -18.36
N VAL A 203 8.83 -6.47 -17.32
CA VAL A 203 8.51 -7.89 -17.19
C VAL A 203 7.00 -8.05 -17.28
N GLU A 204 6.52 -8.30 -18.49
CA GLU A 204 5.10 -8.48 -18.79
C GLU A 204 4.70 -9.96 -18.69
N VAL A 205 3.54 -10.24 -18.09
CA VAL A 205 2.91 -11.56 -18.10
C VAL A 205 1.67 -11.51 -18.99
N SER A 206 1.63 -12.39 -20.00
CA SER A 206 0.51 -12.46 -20.92
C SER A 206 -0.73 -13.11 -20.28
N SER A 207 -1.91 -12.69 -20.74
CA SER A 207 -3.19 -13.33 -20.40
C SER A 207 -3.26 -14.80 -20.82
N ALA A 208 -2.40 -15.24 -21.76
CA ALA A 208 -2.31 -16.64 -22.18
C ALA A 208 -1.62 -17.50 -21.11
N ASP A 209 -0.54 -17.00 -20.52
CA ASP A 209 0.21 -17.67 -19.47
C ASP A 209 -0.53 -17.61 -18.13
N LEU A 210 -1.08 -16.43 -17.81
CA LEU A 210 -1.82 -16.18 -16.58
C LEU A 210 -3.07 -15.35 -16.87
N PRO A 211 -4.26 -15.97 -16.97
CA PRO A 211 -5.51 -15.25 -17.08
C PRO A 211 -5.73 -14.31 -15.89
N LEU A 212 -6.35 -13.15 -16.14
CA LEU A 212 -6.57 -12.13 -15.11
C LEU A 212 -7.25 -12.66 -13.83
N ALA A 213 -8.20 -13.58 -13.96
CA ALA A 213 -8.87 -14.19 -12.80
C ALA A 213 -7.90 -15.00 -11.91
N ASP A 214 -6.91 -15.66 -12.49
CA ASP A 214 -5.87 -16.37 -11.76
C ASP A 214 -4.87 -15.38 -11.14
N ALA A 215 -4.52 -14.29 -11.85
CA ALA A 215 -3.69 -13.23 -11.30
C ALA A 215 -4.34 -12.58 -10.05
N ILE A 216 -5.63 -12.28 -10.11
CA ILE A 216 -6.40 -11.68 -9.02
C ILE A 216 -6.60 -12.66 -7.87
N SER A 217 -6.93 -13.94 -8.13
CA SER A 217 -7.18 -14.89 -7.04
C SER A 217 -5.89 -15.36 -6.34
N SER A 218 -4.77 -15.36 -7.05
CA SER A 218 -3.47 -15.79 -6.51
C SER A 218 -2.65 -14.68 -5.87
N TYR A 219 -3.00 -13.41 -6.14
CA TYR A 219 -2.27 -12.21 -5.69
C TYR A 219 -0.80 -12.17 -6.15
N LEU A 220 -0.47 -12.76 -7.32
CA LEU A 220 0.92 -12.78 -7.82
C LEU A 220 1.53 -11.38 -7.91
N PHE A 221 0.80 -10.38 -8.38
CA PHE A 221 1.33 -9.01 -8.48
C PHE A 221 1.23 -8.21 -7.17
N ASN A 222 0.44 -8.69 -6.21
CA ASN A 222 0.43 -8.16 -4.84
C ASN A 222 1.57 -8.73 -3.98
N SER A 223 2.66 -9.14 -4.64
CA SER A 223 3.89 -9.60 -4.03
C SER A 223 4.79 -8.43 -3.65
N MET A 224 5.72 -8.66 -2.72
CA MET A 224 6.84 -7.73 -2.55
C MET A 224 7.93 -8.07 -3.56
N LEU A 225 8.46 -7.05 -4.24
CA LEU A 225 9.65 -7.18 -5.08
C LEU A 225 10.79 -6.44 -4.39
N VAL A 226 11.82 -7.17 -3.95
CA VAL A 226 12.87 -6.63 -3.07
C VAL A 226 14.26 -7.01 -3.55
N GLN A 227 15.23 -6.11 -3.36
CA GLN A 227 16.64 -6.42 -3.49
C GLN A 227 17.16 -6.91 -2.13
N ILE A 228 17.64 -8.16 -2.08
CA ILE A 228 18.29 -8.67 -0.88
C ILE A 228 19.77 -8.23 -0.92
N PRO A 229 20.33 -7.64 0.17
CA PRO A 229 21.73 -7.27 0.21
C PRO A 229 22.65 -8.44 -0.16
N GLY A 230 23.51 -8.24 -1.16
CA GLY A 230 24.44 -9.25 -1.66
C GLY A 230 23.87 -10.23 -2.69
N GLU A 231 22.58 -10.15 -3.04
CA GLU A 231 22.03 -10.79 -4.23
C GLU A 231 22.07 -9.82 -5.42
N ASP A 232 22.30 -10.31 -6.64
CA ASP A 232 22.34 -9.47 -7.87
C ASP A 232 20.96 -9.28 -8.51
N ARG A 233 20.00 -10.13 -8.15
CA ARG A 233 18.65 -10.18 -8.73
C ARG A 233 17.59 -10.00 -7.64
N LEU A 234 16.42 -9.56 -8.04
CA LEU A 234 15.29 -9.31 -7.15
C LEU A 234 14.69 -10.62 -6.63
N THR A 235 14.24 -10.59 -5.38
CA THR A 235 13.41 -11.63 -4.77
C THR A 235 11.94 -11.20 -4.81
N LEU A 236 11.09 -12.08 -5.34
CA LEU A 236 9.63 -11.95 -5.31
C LEU A 236 9.08 -12.70 -4.09
N ILE A 237 8.42 -12.00 -3.17
CA ILE A 237 7.80 -12.57 -1.96
C ILE A 237 6.29 -12.60 -2.16
N CYS A 238 5.77 -13.80 -2.47
CA CYS A 238 4.39 -14.04 -2.84
C CYS A 238 3.58 -14.64 -1.67
N PRO A 239 2.24 -14.53 -1.67
CA PRO A 239 1.40 -15.32 -0.79
C PRO A 239 1.40 -16.80 -1.20
N THR A 240 1.01 -17.69 -0.28
CA THR A 240 0.86 -19.13 -0.56
C THR A 240 -0.14 -19.45 -1.68
N GLU A 241 -1.13 -18.59 -1.89
CA GLU A 241 -2.13 -18.68 -2.94
C GLU A 241 -1.49 -18.60 -4.35
N THR A 242 -0.36 -17.89 -4.48
CA THR A 242 0.47 -17.92 -5.70
C THR A 242 1.10 -19.27 -5.95
N ARG A 243 1.58 -19.96 -4.90
CA ARG A 243 2.12 -21.32 -5.01
C ARG A 243 1.03 -22.33 -5.34
N ASP A 244 -0.15 -22.16 -4.74
CA ASP A 244 -1.23 -23.15 -4.82
C ASP A 244 -2.03 -23.02 -6.13
N ASN A 245 -1.99 -21.86 -6.80
CA ASN A 245 -2.51 -21.68 -8.15
C ASN A 245 -1.47 -22.14 -9.21
N THR A 246 -1.77 -23.20 -9.97
CA THR A 246 -0.86 -23.83 -10.92
C THR A 246 -0.23 -22.86 -11.94
N ARG A 247 -1.02 -21.94 -12.52
CA ARG A 247 -0.52 -21.00 -13.52
C ARG A 247 0.37 -19.94 -12.91
N SER A 248 -0.06 -19.39 -11.78
CA SER A 248 0.68 -18.35 -11.06
C SER A 248 2.01 -18.90 -10.53
N HIS A 249 2.00 -20.14 -10.04
CA HIS A 249 3.20 -20.84 -9.64
C HIS A 249 4.15 -21.07 -10.82
N ALA A 250 3.63 -21.52 -11.96
CA ALA A 250 4.43 -21.71 -13.18
C ALA A 250 5.09 -20.41 -13.65
N VAL A 251 4.34 -19.28 -13.66
CA VAL A 251 4.90 -17.95 -13.97
C VAL A 251 5.99 -17.58 -12.96
N ALA A 252 5.72 -17.69 -11.67
CA ALA A 252 6.69 -17.32 -10.63
C ALA A 252 7.98 -18.15 -10.73
N GLN A 253 7.88 -19.47 -10.93
CA GLN A 253 9.06 -20.33 -11.11
C GLN A 253 9.77 -20.05 -12.45
N GLY A 254 9.02 -19.76 -13.51
CA GLY A 254 9.57 -19.34 -14.80
C GLY A 254 10.41 -18.07 -14.69
N LEU A 255 9.95 -17.08 -13.91
CA LEU A 255 10.70 -15.86 -13.62
C LEU A 255 12.02 -16.18 -12.91
N ALA A 256 11.98 -16.95 -11.82
CA ALA A 256 13.19 -17.34 -11.08
C ALA A 256 14.19 -18.13 -11.92
N ALA A 257 13.70 -19.01 -12.80
CA ALA A 257 14.54 -19.82 -13.68
C ALA A 257 15.07 -19.07 -14.92
N SER A 258 14.52 -17.89 -15.23
CA SER A 258 14.97 -17.05 -16.34
C SER A 258 16.30 -16.35 -16.05
N ASN A 259 16.83 -15.64 -17.04
CA ASN A 259 17.94 -14.69 -16.87
C ASN A 259 17.46 -13.25 -16.60
N GLY A 260 16.15 -13.05 -16.34
CA GLY A 260 15.56 -11.76 -16.08
C GLY A 260 15.87 -11.20 -14.68
N PRO A 261 15.33 -10.03 -14.32
CA PRO A 261 15.69 -9.32 -13.09
C PRO A 261 15.22 -10.04 -11.81
N ILE A 262 14.22 -10.93 -11.89
CA ILE A 262 13.68 -11.66 -10.74
C ILE A 262 14.37 -13.01 -10.66
N GLY A 263 15.20 -13.25 -9.64
CA GLY A 263 16.02 -14.47 -9.51
C GLY A 263 15.56 -15.46 -8.46
N ARG A 264 14.61 -15.06 -7.60
CA ARG A 264 14.17 -15.88 -6.49
C ARG A 264 12.70 -15.63 -6.20
N VAL A 265 12.00 -16.69 -5.80
CA VAL A 265 10.63 -16.61 -5.28
C VAL A 265 10.59 -17.19 -3.88
N GLN A 266 9.94 -16.48 -2.97
CA GLN A 266 9.63 -16.92 -1.63
C GLN A 266 8.12 -16.87 -1.41
N TYR A 267 7.60 -17.75 -0.55
CA TYR A 267 6.18 -17.81 -0.24
C TYR A 267 5.96 -17.56 1.24
N VAL A 268 5.00 -16.70 1.56
CA VAL A 268 4.61 -16.37 2.94
C VAL A 268 3.14 -16.66 3.16
N ASP A 269 2.81 -17.11 4.36
CA ASP A 269 1.43 -17.34 4.78
C ASP A 269 0.86 -16.09 5.42
N VAL A 270 -0.04 -15.42 4.68
CA VAL A 270 -0.81 -14.25 5.12
C VAL A 270 -2.31 -14.50 4.96
N ARG A 271 -2.74 -15.77 5.10
CA ARG A 271 -4.12 -16.23 4.78
C ARG A 271 -5.23 -15.39 5.42
N GLN A 272 -5.03 -14.88 6.64
CA GLN A 272 -6.03 -14.03 7.31
C GLN A 272 -6.23 -12.68 6.59
N SER A 273 -5.15 -12.08 6.07
CA SER A 273 -5.24 -10.86 5.26
C SER A 273 -5.77 -11.16 3.85
N MET A 274 -5.31 -12.26 3.25
CA MET A 274 -5.75 -12.69 1.91
C MET A 274 -7.27 -12.91 1.83
N ARG A 275 -7.88 -13.46 2.89
CA ARG A 275 -9.35 -13.63 2.98
C ARG A 275 -10.14 -12.31 2.93
N ASN A 276 -9.50 -11.19 3.22
CA ASN A 276 -10.07 -9.85 3.09
C ASN A 276 -9.47 -9.05 1.91
N GLY A 277 -8.72 -9.70 1.02
CA GLY A 277 -8.17 -9.08 -0.19
C GLY A 277 -6.88 -8.28 0.02
N GLY A 278 -6.03 -8.67 0.97
CA GLY A 278 -4.70 -8.08 1.13
C GLY A 278 -3.58 -9.11 1.13
N GLY A 279 -2.69 -9.06 0.16
CA GLY A 279 -1.48 -9.88 0.12
C GLY A 279 -0.27 -9.20 0.75
N PRO A 280 0.94 -9.73 0.51
CA PRO A 280 2.18 -9.19 1.07
C PRO A 280 2.42 -7.70 0.78
N ALA A 281 2.10 -7.23 -0.44
CA ALA A 281 2.26 -5.84 -0.80
C ALA A 281 1.27 -4.92 -0.07
N CYS A 282 0.02 -5.33 0.11
CA CYS A 282 -0.98 -4.52 0.80
C CYS A 282 -0.57 -4.22 2.26
N LEU A 283 0.09 -5.16 2.93
CA LEU A 283 0.47 -5.06 4.35
C LEU A 283 1.67 -4.14 4.63
N ARG A 284 2.27 -3.53 3.60
CA ARG A 284 3.48 -2.72 3.74
C ARG A 284 3.43 -1.42 2.96
N LEU A 285 3.96 -0.37 3.56
CA LEU A 285 4.28 0.90 2.91
C LEU A 285 5.79 0.94 2.62
N ARG A 286 6.17 1.30 1.40
CA ARG A 286 7.58 1.50 1.04
C ARG A 286 7.96 2.95 1.27
N VAL A 287 9.00 3.18 2.07
CA VAL A 287 9.55 4.51 2.33
C VAL A 287 11.06 4.44 2.11
N VAL A 288 11.55 5.13 1.09
CA VAL A 288 12.99 5.24 0.84
C VAL A 288 13.52 6.37 1.71
N LEU A 289 14.56 6.06 2.49
CA LEU A 289 15.22 7.00 3.39
C LEU A 289 16.74 6.87 3.19
N ASN A 290 17.47 7.98 3.18
CA ASN A 290 18.91 7.95 3.40
C ASN A 290 19.23 7.74 4.89
N ASP A 291 20.50 7.53 5.22
CA ASP A 291 20.92 7.24 6.61
C ASP A 291 20.53 8.34 7.61
N ALA A 292 20.60 9.61 7.20
CA ALA A 292 20.28 10.73 8.06
C ALA A 292 18.76 10.86 8.30
N GLU A 293 17.95 10.60 7.29
CA GLU A 293 16.51 10.49 7.41
C GLU A 293 16.10 9.29 8.27
N LEU A 294 16.68 8.11 8.02
CA LEU A 294 16.41 6.92 8.83
C LEU A 294 16.72 7.15 10.31
N ALA A 295 17.85 7.81 10.62
CA ALA A 295 18.22 8.17 11.98
C ALA A 295 17.27 9.19 12.64
N ALA A 296 16.53 9.98 11.85
CA ALA A 296 15.57 10.97 12.32
C ALA A 296 14.15 10.41 12.53
N THR A 297 13.91 9.14 12.18
CA THR A 297 12.63 8.46 12.48
C THR A 297 12.48 8.15 13.96
N ASN A 298 11.26 7.90 14.43
CA ASN A 298 11.03 7.40 15.78
C ASN A 298 11.63 5.98 15.94
N PRO A 299 12.71 5.82 16.74
CA PRO A 299 13.40 4.53 16.83
C PRO A 299 12.56 3.45 17.52
N ALA A 300 11.54 3.83 18.31
CA ALA A 300 10.66 2.86 18.97
C ALA A 300 9.68 2.18 18.00
N MET A 301 9.54 2.70 16.78
CA MET A 301 8.74 2.11 15.70
C MET A 301 9.60 1.31 14.71
N ARG A 302 10.91 1.21 14.94
CA ARG A 302 11.81 0.39 14.11
C ARG A 302 11.81 -1.05 14.58
N LEU A 303 11.45 -1.97 13.69
CA LEU A 303 11.45 -3.40 14.02
C LEU A 303 12.86 -3.88 14.38
N THR A 304 12.95 -4.53 15.53
CA THR A 304 14.13 -5.19 16.08
C THR A 304 13.66 -6.49 16.73
N ASP A 305 14.57 -7.43 17.01
CA ASP A 305 14.20 -8.68 17.71
C ASP A 305 13.53 -8.39 19.07
N ALA A 306 14.02 -7.37 19.79
CA ALA A 306 13.44 -6.94 21.05
C ALA A 306 12.02 -6.38 20.89
N LEU A 307 11.80 -5.51 19.89
CA LEU A 307 10.46 -4.98 19.63
C LEU A 307 9.51 -6.09 19.16
N HIS A 308 9.97 -6.99 18.29
CA HIS A 308 9.20 -8.14 17.83
C HIS A 308 8.75 -9.02 19.00
N GLY A 309 9.66 -9.34 19.93
CA GLY A 309 9.30 -10.11 21.14
C GLY A 309 8.26 -9.40 22.01
N ARG A 310 8.37 -8.09 22.18
CA ARG A 310 7.39 -7.28 22.93
C ARG A 310 6.02 -7.25 22.25
N LEU A 311 5.99 -7.08 20.92
CA LEU A 311 4.75 -7.09 20.15
C LEU A 311 4.09 -8.47 20.13
N ALA A 312 4.88 -9.56 20.11
CA ALA A 312 4.36 -10.92 20.19
C ALA A 312 3.72 -11.21 21.55
N ASP A 313 4.36 -10.82 22.66
CA ASP A 313 3.77 -10.93 24.00
C ASP A 313 2.51 -10.08 24.15
N TRP A 314 2.56 -8.82 23.69
CA TRP A 314 1.40 -7.93 23.67
C TRP A 314 0.24 -8.54 22.88
N ALA A 315 0.50 -9.03 21.66
CA ALA A 315 -0.53 -9.66 20.84
C ALA A 315 -1.11 -10.91 21.53
N GLY A 316 -0.26 -11.77 22.10
CA GLY A 316 -0.69 -12.97 22.82
C GLY A 316 -1.50 -12.71 24.08
N ARG A 317 -1.40 -11.52 24.68
CA ARG A 317 -2.23 -11.12 25.84
C ARG A 317 -3.56 -10.50 25.44
N TRP A 318 -3.60 -9.75 24.35
CA TRP A 318 -4.75 -8.90 24.00
C TRP A 318 -5.63 -9.44 22.88
N TYR A 319 -5.10 -10.21 21.94
CA TYR A 319 -5.87 -10.64 20.77
C TYR A 319 -6.65 -11.91 21.08
N ARG A 320 -7.94 -11.93 20.71
CA ARG A 320 -8.76 -13.15 20.74
C ARG A 320 -8.36 -14.08 19.60
N ASP A 321 -8.33 -15.39 19.86
CA ASP A 321 -8.07 -16.41 18.82
C ASP A 321 -9.23 -16.53 17.82
N GLU A 322 -10.44 -16.16 18.24
CA GLU A 322 -11.64 -16.13 17.41
C GLU A 322 -12.41 -14.82 17.64
N LEU A 323 -12.85 -14.20 16.55
CA LEU A 323 -13.70 -13.02 16.57
C LEU A 323 -14.76 -13.16 15.48
N ARG A 324 -16.04 -13.11 15.89
CA ARG A 324 -17.20 -13.19 15.00
C ARG A 324 -17.88 -11.83 14.89
N PRO A 325 -18.66 -11.57 13.81
CA PRO A 325 -19.37 -10.30 13.67
C PRO A 325 -20.28 -9.93 14.86
N GLY A 326 -20.88 -10.91 15.53
CA GLY A 326 -21.71 -10.69 16.72
C GLY A 326 -20.93 -10.21 17.95
N ASP A 327 -19.64 -10.54 18.03
CA ASP A 327 -18.77 -10.17 19.16
C ASP A 327 -18.39 -8.68 19.11
N LEU A 328 -18.53 -8.03 17.95
CA LEU A 328 -18.22 -6.61 17.79
C LEU A 328 -19.18 -5.67 18.56
N ALA A 329 -20.30 -6.21 19.04
CA ALA A 329 -21.24 -5.49 19.91
C ALA A 329 -20.92 -5.64 21.41
N ASP A 330 -19.97 -6.51 21.76
CA ASP A 330 -19.54 -6.77 23.13
C ASP A 330 -18.79 -5.54 23.71
N PRO A 331 -19.26 -4.92 24.80
CA PRO A 331 -18.55 -3.83 25.43
C PRO A 331 -17.17 -4.25 25.97
N ASP A 332 -16.98 -5.51 26.37
CA ASP A 332 -15.70 -5.98 26.89
C ASP A 332 -14.61 -5.95 25.81
N LEU A 333 -14.97 -6.25 24.55
CA LEU A 333 -14.05 -6.14 23.41
C LEU A 333 -13.56 -4.69 23.21
N LEU A 334 -14.41 -3.69 23.45
CA LEU A 334 -14.03 -2.28 23.34
C LEU A 334 -13.01 -1.89 24.42
N ASP A 335 -13.22 -2.36 25.64
CA ASP A 335 -12.32 -2.09 26.77
C ASP A 335 -10.98 -2.84 26.60
N GLU A 336 -11.01 -4.10 26.14
CA GLU A 336 -9.83 -4.86 25.71
C GLU A 336 -9.05 -4.10 24.63
N SER A 337 -9.73 -3.63 23.59
CA SER A 337 -9.12 -2.90 22.47
C SER A 337 -8.45 -1.61 22.94
N ARG A 338 -9.10 -0.86 23.83
CA ARG A 338 -8.53 0.37 24.40
C ARG A 338 -7.31 0.09 25.28
N GLY A 339 -7.39 -0.92 26.14
CA GLY A 339 -6.25 -1.36 26.96
C GLY A 339 -5.06 -1.80 26.11
N ALA A 340 -5.31 -2.59 25.06
CA ALA A 340 -4.31 -3.02 24.11
C ALA A 340 -3.65 -1.83 23.40
N LEU A 341 -4.44 -0.89 22.89
CA LEU A 341 -3.94 0.30 22.20
C LEU A 341 -3.16 1.24 23.13
N ASP A 342 -3.62 1.44 24.38
CA ASP A 342 -2.89 2.20 25.38
C ASP A 342 -1.51 1.61 25.65
N GLU A 343 -1.44 0.29 25.88
CA GLU A 343 -0.16 -0.38 26.07
C GLU A 343 0.73 -0.26 24.83
N LEU A 344 0.15 -0.39 23.62
CA LEU A 344 0.87 -0.24 22.37
C LEU A 344 1.47 1.17 22.21
N THR A 345 0.75 2.22 22.63
CA THR A 345 1.30 3.59 22.62
C THR A 345 2.53 3.73 23.51
N ALA A 346 2.55 3.05 24.66
CA ALA A 346 3.72 3.02 25.53
C ALA A 346 4.87 2.19 24.91
N ILE A 347 4.56 1.06 24.27
CA ILE A 347 5.55 0.21 23.57
C ILE A 347 6.28 0.99 22.49
N LEU A 348 5.52 1.73 21.67
CA LEU A 348 5.98 2.47 20.49
C LEU A 348 6.34 3.94 20.78
N LYS A 349 6.25 4.37 22.06
CA LYS A 349 6.55 5.74 22.52
C LYS A 349 5.79 6.83 21.74
N LEU A 350 4.48 6.67 21.62
CA LEU A 350 3.62 7.56 20.82
C LEU A 350 3.03 8.74 21.63
N GLY A 351 3.33 8.84 22.92
CA GLY A 351 2.75 9.83 23.82
C GLY A 351 1.39 9.40 24.38
N THR A 352 0.72 10.33 25.06
CA THR A 352 -0.56 10.09 25.76
C THR A 352 -1.77 10.69 25.03
N ASP A 353 -1.57 11.27 23.84
CA ASP A 353 -2.62 11.92 23.05
C ASP A 353 -2.71 11.33 21.64
N PHE A 354 -2.16 10.13 21.42
CA PHE A 354 -2.04 9.53 20.10
C PHE A 354 -3.38 9.08 19.53
N TYR A 355 -4.13 8.27 20.27
CA TYR A 355 -5.48 7.84 19.89
C TYR A 355 -6.55 8.82 20.42
N PRO A 356 -7.69 8.98 19.73
CA PRO A 356 -8.74 9.91 20.17
C PRO A 356 -9.26 9.63 21.58
N PHE A 357 -9.36 8.36 21.99
CA PHE A 357 -9.87 7.99 23.31
C PHE A 357 -8.92 8.34 24.46
N GLN A 358 -7.65 8.64 24.17
CA GLN A 358 -6.64 9.05 25.15
C GLN A 358 -6.68 10.55 25.42
N ARG A 359 -7.40 11.33 24.61
CA ARG A 359 -7.54 12.78 24.75
C ARG A 359 -8.71 13.09 25.66
N VAL A 360 -8.43 13.72 26.80
CA VAL A 360 -9.44 14.23 27.74
C VAL A 360 -9.89 15.62 27.34
#